data_AF-A0A2D8MA40-F1
#
_entry.id   AF-A0A2D8MA40-F1
#
_cell.length_a   1.000
_cell.length_b   1.000
_cell.length_c   1.000
_cell.angle_alpha   90.00
_cell.angle_beta   90.00
_cell.angle_gamma   90.00
#
_symmetry.space_group_name_H-M   'P 1'
#
loop_
_entity.id
_entity.type
_entity.pdbx_description
1 polymer ?
#
loop_
_entity_poly.entity_id
_entity_poly.type
_entity_poly.pdbx_seq_one_letter_code
_entity_poly.pdbx_strand_id
1 'polypeptide(L)'
;MGPVNWIAVVAAWFVAALLGVAFYGKRSTPRPPYLLHAVAALLMFASAAMLGHMFARVGTETLQMKWWLYFMMSGGLALTFIGPAIFITAVRREEPIRRALSDWGFWLIAYLAMGGVFLWMG
;
A
#
# COMPACT_ATOMS: atom_id res chain seq x y z
N MET A 1 -4.95 -7.47 21.60
CA MET A 1 -4.33 -7.59 20.26
C MET A 1 -4.90 -8.83 19.59
N GLY A 2 -5.48 -8.70 18.41
CA GLY A 2 -6.14 -9.80 17.69
C GLY A 2 -5.20 -10.55 16.74
N PRO A 3 -5.69 -11.65 16.12
CA PRO A 3 -4.99 -12.31 15.02
C PRO A 3 -5.02 -11.45 13.75
N VAL A 4 -4.03 -11.65 12.87
CA VAL A 4 -4.01 -11.00 11.55
C VAL A 4 -5.00 -11.73 10.63
N ASN A 5 -5.90 -10.99 9.99
CA ASN A 5 -6.75 -11.52 8.94
C ASN A 5 -5.94 -11.69 7.64
N TRP A 6 -5.33 -12.87 7.46
CA TRP A 6 -4.51 -13.18 6.29
C TRP A 6 -5.29 -13.20 4.97
N ILE A 7 -6.60 -13.47 4.99
CA ILE A 7 -7.44 -13.41 3.80
C ILE A 7 -7.55 -11.94 3.33
N ALA A 8 -7.78 -11.02 4.26
CA ALA A 8 -7.78 -9.59 3.97
C ALA A 8 -6.41 -9.08 3.50
N VAL A 9 -5.30 -9.62 4.02
CA VAL A 9 -3.94 -9.30 3.54
C VAL A 9 -3.77 -9.67 2.06
N VAL A 10 -4.15 -10.90 1.68
CA VAL A 10 -4.05 -11.36 0.28
C VAL A 10 -4.96 -10.55 -0.63
N ALA A 11 -6.19 -10.27 -0.20
CA ALA A 11 -7.13 -9.44 -0.95
C ALA A 11 -6.61 -8.01 -1.14
N ALA A 12 -6.06 -7.40 -0.09
CA ALA A 12 -5.49 -6.05 -0.12
C ALA A 12 -4.28 -5.99 -1.09
N TRP A 13 -3.39 -6.98 -1.01
CA TRP A 13 -2.28 -7.12 -1.95
C TRP A 13 -2.76 -7.23 -3.41
N PHE A 14 -3.78 -8.05 -3.67
CA PHE A 14 -4.34 -8.20 -5.01
C PHE A 14 -4.97 -6.90 -5.53
N VAL A 15 -5.74 -6.19 -4.69
CA VAL A 15 -6.32 -4.89 -5.03
C VAL A 15 -5.22 -3.87 -5.37
N ALA A 16 -4.15 -3.79 -4.57
CA ALA A 16 -3.02 -2.91 -4.86
C ALA A 16 -2.31 -3.28 -6.19
N ALA A 17 -2.18 -4.57 -6.48
CA ALA A 17 -1.61 -5.04 -7.75
C ALA A 17 -2.50 -4.65 -8.96
N LEU A 18 -3.82 -4.81 -8.85
CA LEU A 18 -4.77 -4.39 -9.88
C LEU A 18 -4.73 -2.88 -10.11
N LEU A 19 -4.65 -2.09 -9.03
CA LEU A 19 -4.45 -0.64 -9.14
C LEU A 19 -3.12 -0.32 -9.83
N GLY A 20 -2.07 -1.07 -9.55
CA GLY A 20 -0.79 -0.93 -10.24
C GLY A 20 -0.93 -1.16 -11.75
N VAL A 21 -1.67 -2.18 -12.16
CA VAL A 21 -1.97 -2.44 -13.58
C VAL A 21 -2.79 -1.29 -14.19
N ALA A 22 -3.82 -0.81 -13.50
CA ALA A 22 -4.64 0.31 -13.97
C ALA A 22 -3.82 1.62 -14.10
N PHE A 23 -2.90 1.87 -13.17
CA PHE A 23 -2.14 3.12 -13.09
C PHE A 23 -0.92 3.16 -14.03
N TYR A 24 -0.11 2.09 -14.05
CA TYR A 24 1.12 2.03 -14.85
C TYR A 24 1.00 1.22 -16.15
N GLY A 25 -0.15 0.58 -16.40
CA GLY A 25 -0.40 -0.21 -17.60
C GLY A 25 0.59 -1.36 -17.77
N LYS A 26 1.11 -1.52 -18.99
CA LYS A 26 2.09 -2.57 -19.36
C LYS A 26 3.38 -2.56 -18.53
N ARG A 27 3.68 -1.47 -17.80
CA ARG A 27 4.86 -1.43 -16.93
C ARG A 27 4.68 -2.26 -15.65
N SER A 28 3.45 -2.55 -15.25
CA SER A 28 3.12 -3.39 -14.10
C SER A 28 3.11 -4.89 -14.42
N THR A 29 3.08 -5.26 -15.70
CA THR A 29 3.13 -6.67 -16.09
C THR A 29 4.56 -7.21 -16.05
N PRO A 30 4.79 -8.44 -15.54
CA PRO A 30 6.12 -9.02 -15.46
C PRO A 30 6.85 -9.03 -16.80
N ARG A 31 8.05 -8.46 -16.83
CA ARG A 31 8.97 -8.47 -17.97
C ARG A 31 10.40 -8.74 -17.50
N PRO A 32 11.31 -9.21 -18.36
CA PRO A 32 12.71 -9.38 -17.98
C PRO A 32 13.31 -8.07 -17.42
N PRO A 33 14.06 -8.11 -16.31
CA PRO A 33 14.30 -9.27 -15.46
C PRO A 33 13.08 -9.59 -14.55
N TYR A 34 12.57 -10.81 -14.64
CA TYR A 34 11.38 -11.26 -13.91
C TYR A 34 11.57 -11.24 -12.38
N LEU A 35 12.80 -11.45 -11.91
CA LEU A 35 13.14 -11.43 -10.49
C LEU A 35 12.78 -10.09 -9.84
N LEU A 36 13.03 -8.96 -10.51
CA LEU A 36 12.69 -7.64 -9.95
C LEU A 36 11.19 -7.44 -9.81
N HIS A 37 10.40 -8.00 -10.74
CA HIS A 37 8.94 -7.95 -10.66
C HIS A 37 8.40 -8.84 -9.53
N ALA A 38 9.00 -10.02 -9.33
CA ALA A 38 8.67 -10.90 -8.21
C ALA A 38 9.00 -10.24 -6.86
N VAL A 39 10.18 -9.60 -6.75
CA VAL A 39 10.57 -8.84 -5.56
C VAL A 39 9.62 -7.67 -5.31
N ALA A 40 9.26 -6.90 -6.34
CA ALA A 40 8.29 -5.81 -6.20
C ALA A 40 6.92 -6.30 -5.71
N ALA A 41 6.43 -7.42 -6.26
CA ALA A 41 5.18 -8.04 -5.84
C ALA A 41 5.26 -8.51 -4.37
N LEU A 42 6.37 -9.11 -3.95
CA LEU A 42 6.62 -9.53 -2.58
C LEU A 42 6.70 -8.34 -1.60
N LEU A 43 7.33 -7.24 -1.99
CA LEU A 43 7.39 -6.02 -1.17
C LEU A 43 6.01 -5.35 -1.02
N MET A 44 5.18 -5.39 -2.06
CA MET A 44 3.78 -4.97 -1.96
C MET A 44 3.00 -5.88 -1.01
N PHE A 45 3.22 -7.20 -1.07
CA PHE A 45 2.61 -8.13 -0.12
C PHE A 45 3.06 -7.85 1.31
N ALA A 46 4.35 -7.59 1.53
CA ALA A 46 4.88 -7.22 2.85
C ALA A 46 4.23 -5.93 3.39
N SER A 47 3.95 -4.96 2.53
CA SER A 47 3.22 -3.74 2.88
C SER A 47 1.78 -4.04 3.34
N ALA A 48 1.04 -4.87 2.59
CA ALA A 48 -0.30 -5.32 2.97
C ALA A 48 -0.30 -6.12 4.29
N ALA A 49 0.71 -6.98 4.49
CA ALA A 49 0.87 -7.76 5.71
C ALA A 49 1.16 -6.88 6.94
N MET A 50 1.98 -5.83 6.78
CA MET A 50 2.23 -4.87 7.85
C MET A 50 0.99 -4.04 8.20
N LEU A 51 0.19 -3.63 7.21
CA LEU A 51 -1.12 -3.01 7.49
C LEU A 51 -2.02 -3.94 8.30
N GLY A 52 -2.16 -5.21 7.86
CA GLY A 52 -2.93 -6.22 8.59
C GLY A 52 -2.41 -6.43 10.01
N HIS A 53 -1.09 -6.43 10.20
CA HIS A 53 -0.48 -6.47 11.52
C HIS A 53 -0.86 -5.27 12.37
N MET A 54 -0.74 -4.04 11.86
CA MET A 54 -1.11 -2.82 12.57
C MET A 54 -2.58 -2.83 13.00
N PHE A 55 -3.50 -3.19 12.09
CA PHE A 55 -4.92 -3.30 12.41
C PHE A 55 -5.18 -4.35 13.51
N ALA A 56 -4.54 -5.52 13.43
CA ALA A 56 -4.63 -6.54 14.46
C ALA A 56 -4.14 -6.06 15.84
N ARG A 57 -3.15 -5.15 15.89
CA ARG A 57 -2.66 -4.56 17.13
C ARG A 57 -3.61 -3.51 17.71
N VAL A 58 -4.33 -2.77 16.87
CA VAL A 58 -5.40 -1.86 17.30
C VAL A 58 -6.61 -2.63 17.84
N GLY A 59 -6.93 -3.78 17.23
CA GLY A 59 -8.00 -4.68 17.67
C GLY A 59 -9.36 -4.34 17.03
N THR A 60 -10.18 -5.38 16.86
CA THR A 60 -11.46 -5.31 16.15
C THR A 60 -12.47 -4.38 16.82
N GLU A 61 -12.61 -4.45 18.15
CA GLU A 61 -13.53 -3.59 18.90
C GLU A 61 -13.25 -2.09 18.67
N THR A 62 -11.98 -1.69 18.76
CA THR A 62 -11.56 -0.30 18.52
C THR A 62 -11.82 0.12 17.08
N LEU A 63 -11.50 -0.75 16.11
CA LEU A 63 -11.66 -0.46 14.68
C LEU A 63 -13.13 -0.37 14.26
N GLN A 64 -14.02 -1.14 14.89
CA GLN A 64 -15.47 -1.05 14.67
C GLN A 64 -16.03 0.27 15.21
N MET A 65 -15.57 0.71 16.38
CA MET A 65 -15.99 2.00 16.95
C MET A 65 -15.38 3.21 16.22
N LYS A 66 -14.21 3.02 15.59
CA LYS A 66 -13.44 4.08 14.94
C LYS A 66 -12.97 3.64 13.56
N TRP A 67 -13.91 3.39 12.66
CA TRP A 67 -13.66 2.90 11.30
C TRP A 67 -12.71 3.79 10.49
N TRP A 68 -12.66 5.11 10.76
CA TRP A 68 -11.74 6.02 10.09
C TRP A 68 -10.26 5.71 10.37
N LEU A 69 -9.95 4.92 11.42
CA LEU A 69 -8.59 4.48 11.71
C LEU A 69 -8.01 3.60 10.58
N TYR A 70 -8.85 2.88 9.82
CA TYR A 70 -8.37 2.13 8.64
C TYR A 70 -7.69 3.07 7.64
N PHE A 71 -8.38 4.15 7.27
CA PHE A 71 -7.87 5.14 6.32
C PHE A 71 -6.82 6.06 6.91
N MET A 72 -6.96 6.44 8.18
CA MET A 72 -5.97 7.30 8.86
C MET A 72 -4.62 6.59 8.95
N MET A 73 -4.59 5.32 9.33
CA MET A 73 -3.32 4.59 9.46
C MET A 73 -2.73 4.24 8.10
N SER A 74 -3.52 3.71 7.16
CA SER A 74 -2.99 3.36 5.84
C SER A 74 -2.63 4.60 5.00
N GLY A 75 -3.54 5.57 4.91
CA GLY A 75 -3.29 6.84 4.22
C GLY A 75 -2.21 7.67 4.88
N GLY A 76 -2.13 7.67 6.22
CA GLY A 76 -1.07 8.31 6.98
C GLY A 76 0.31 7.79 6.58
N LEU A 77 0.50 6.46 6.51
CA LEU A 77 1.75 5.86 6.04
C LEU A 77 2.13 6.33 4.63
N ALA A 78 1.17 6.38 3.71
CA ALA A 78 1.44 6.83 2.35
C ALA A 78 1.77 8.33 2.26
N LEU A 79 1.07 9.18 3.02
CA LEU A 79 1.24 10.63 3.00
C LEU A 79 2.49 11.09 3.74
N THR A 80 2.84 10.48 4.87
CA THR A 80 3.88 11.03 5.77
C THR A 80 5.16 10.22 5.80
N PHE A 81 5.18 8.99 5.27
CA PHE A 81 6.39 8.18 5.17
C PHE A 81 6.78 7.93 3.71
N ILE A 82 5.90 7.31 2.92
CA ILE A 82 6.24 6.87 1.55
C ILE A 82 6.43 8.06 0.62
N GLY A 83 5.45 8.97 0.58
CA GLY A 83 5.51 10.18 -0.25
C GLY A 83 6.76 11.03 -0.04
N PRO A 84 7.05 11.44 1.21
CA PRO A 84 8.26 12.19 1.54
C PRO A 84 9.53 11.44 1.15
N ALA A 85 9.62 10.12 1.39
CA ALA A 85 10.77 9.33 1.00
C ALA A 85 10.99 9.33 -0.53
N ILE A 86 9.92 9.18 -1.31
CA ILE A 86 9.96 9.25 -2.78
C ILE A 86 10.40 10.65 -3.24
N PHE A 87 9.80 11.70 -2.71
CA PHE A 87 10.09 13.08 -3.09
C PHE A 87 11.54 13.46 -2.76
N ILE A 88 12.01 13.18 -1.53
CA ILE A 88 13.38 13.47 -1.09
C ILE A 88 14.38 12.70 -1.96
N THR A 89 14.09 11.45 -2.30
CA THR A 89 14.98 10.63 -3.15
C THR A 89 15.05 11.18 -4.56
N ALA A 90 13.91 11.62 -5.13
CA ALA A 90 13.89 12.24 -6.46
C ALA A 90 14.72 13.52 -6.51
N VAL A 91 14.61 14.39 -5.50
CA VAL A 91 15.46 15.59 -5.39
C VAL A 91 16.95 15.24 -5.33
N ARG A 92 17.32 14.25 -4.50
CA ARG A 92 18.72 13.81 -4.36
C ARG A 92 19.30 13.15 -5.61
N ARG A 93 18.44 12.62 -6.48
CA ARG A 93 18.83 11.97 -7.74
C ARG A 93 18.61 12.86 -8.96
N GLU A 94 18.21 14.11 -8.76
CA GLU A 94 17.87 15.06 -9.83
C GLU A 94 16.81 14.49 -10.80
N GLU A 95 15.91 13.65 -10.29
CA GLU A 95 14.83 13.06 -11.07
C GLU A 95 13.65 14.05 -11.21
N PRO A 96 12.87 13.98 -12.31
CA PRO A 96 11.72 14.86 -12.50
C PRO A 96 10.68 14.71 -11.38
N ILE A 97 10.46 15.78 -10.61
CA ILE A 97 9.52 15.81 -9.47
C ILE A 97 8.11 15.36 -9.87
N ARG A 98 7.68 15.64 -11.10
CA ARG A 98 6.39 15.18 -11.62
C ARG A 98 6.22 13.65 -11.56
N ARG A 99 7.30 12.88 -11.80
CA ARG A 99 7.26 11.41 -11.68
C ARG A 99 7.11 10.98 -10.23
N ALA A 100 7.90 11.59 -9.33
CA ALA A 100 7.81 11.37 -7.89
C ALA A 100 6.39 11.66 -7.34
N LEU A 101 5.77 12.75 -7.76
CA LEU A 101 4.39 13.10 -7.38
C LEU A 101 3.36 12.09 -7.94
N SER A 102 3.56 11.61 -9.17
CA SER A 102 2.72 10.57 -9.76
C SER A 102 2.82 9.26 -8.97
N ASP A 103 4.03 8.84 -8.61
CA ASP A 103 4.24 7.62 -7.82
C ASP A 103 3.70 7.76 -6.39
N TRP A 104 3.87 8.93 -5.77
CA TRP A 104 3.24 9.23 -4.49
C TRP A 104 1.71 9.12 -4.59
N GLY A 105 1.10 9.70 -5.62
CA GLY A 105 -0.34 9.57 -5.87
C GLY A 105 -0.80 8.11 -5.98
N PHE A 106 -0.05 7.27 -6.70
CA PHE A 106 -0.32 5.83 -6.76
C PHE A 106 -0.27 5.17 -5.37
N TRP A 107 0.80 5.40 -4.61
CA TRP A 107 0.96 4.79 -3.29
C TRP A 107 -0.15 5.23 -2.31
N LEU A 108 -0.59 6.48 -2.39
CA LEU A 108 -1.72 6.98 -1.60
C LEU A 108 -3.00 6.20 -1.93
N ILE A 109 -3.35 6.09 -3.21
CA ILE A 109 -4.54 5.37 -3.65
C ILE A 109 -4.46 3.89 -3.27
N ALA A 110 -3.30 3.26 -3.46
CA ALA A 110 -3.08 1.86 -3.10
C ALA A 110 -3.25 1.60 -1.60
N TYR A 111 -2.65 2.43 -0.73
CA TYR A 111 -2.77 2.27 0.72
C TYR A 111 -4.18 2.56 1.23
N LEU A 112 -4.87 3.55 0.67
CA LEU A 112 -6.28 3.80 1.00
C LEU A 112 -7.17 2.62 0.58
N ALA A 113 -6.95 2.06 -0.61
CA ALA A 113 -7.69 0.90 -1.08
C ALA A 113 -7.42 -0.34 -0.21
N MET A 114 -6.17 -0.61 0.17
CA MET A 114 -5.84 -1.67 1.11
C MET A 114 -6.54 -1.47 2.47
N GLY A 115 -6.53 -0.25 3.01
CA GLY A 115 -7.29 0.09 4.22
C GLY A 115 -8.79 -0.17 4.07
N GLY A 116 -9.36 0.16 2.92
CA GLY A 116 -10.76 -0.16 2.58
C GLY A 116 -11.06 -1.66 2.54
N VAL A 117 -10.15 -2.49 2.03
CA VAL A 117 -10.28 -3.95 2.06
C VAL A 117 -10.36 -4.46 3.51
N PHE A 118 -9.47 -3.97 4.38
CA PHE A 118 -9.50 -4.35 5.80
C PHE A 118 -10.75 -3.85 6.52
N LEU A 119 -11.26 -2.67 6.19
CA LEU A 119 -12.54 -2.19 6.70
C LEU A 119 -13.70 -3.09 6.28
N TRP A 120 -13.70 -3.58 5.03
CA TRP A 120 -14.80 -4.39 4.50
C TRP A 120 -14.78 -5.85 4.98
N MET A 121 -13.59 -6.38 5.32
CA MET A 121 -13.38 -7.78 5.70
C MET A 121 -13.05 -7.97 7.19
N GLY A 122 -13.11 -6.91 7.99
CA GLY A 122 -12.67 -6.85 9.39
C GLY A 122 -13.79 -6.65 10.40
#